data_AF-A0A2I0J9Z8-F1
#
_entry.id   AF-A0A2I0J9Z8-F1
#
_cell.length_a   1.000
_cell.length_b   1.000
_cell.length_c   1.000
_cell.angle_alpha   90.00
_cell.angle_beta   90.00
_cell.angle_gamma   90.00
#
_symmetry.space_group_name_H-M   'P 1'
#
loop_
_entity.id
_entity.type
_entity.pdbx_description
1 polymer ?
#
loop_
_entity_poly.entity_id
_entity_poly.type
_entity_poly.pdbx_seq_one_letter_code
_entity_poly.pdbx_strand_id
1 'polypeptide(L)'
;MRTSSEAKNVRPPSFERERAYFQEVDAFELLEESPSPKKSSTWVVGNQTDLAALPPLSTRLERWLMSKRLNFTGEPSSTLSKILESPAIETNLETPRLASQHICSGAHSILKSIDPSSMNKSYVQIYTNMEKGRLDLKDTGDDSHKDLDAAIKKLSLASASDSDFLDPFTQLLAVCGQSAPTGFLDVFSKYCNPESIVKLGEGTFGEAFKAGNFVCKIVPIDGELLVNGEVQKRSEELLEEVILSRTLNQLRVCRGDAYNRCTTFIETIDLRVCQGSYDPALIKAWEDWDEKNGSENDHPMQFPEKQSYVVFILEHGGKDLESFVLLNFDEARSLLIQVTAALAVAEAAYEFEHRDLHWGNVLLSRNDSAEMSFTLKGKHMTIKTFGLYISIIDFTLSRINTGKDILFLDLSLDPDLFKGPKGDRQSETYRKMKEATGDCWEGSFPRTNVLWLLYLVDILLLKKSFVRSSRDERELRSLKKRLDEYSSAKEALSDAFFTELLVESEVGIEK
;
A
#
# COMPACT_ATOMS: atom_id res chain seq x y z
N MET A 1 -29.66 -35.20 47.32
CA MET A 1 -28.50 -34.96 46.43
C MET A 1 -28.90 -35.23 44.99
N ARG A 2 -28.91 -34.21 44.13
CA ARG A 2 -28.76 -34.29 42.67
C ARG A 2 -28.67 -32.86 42.14
N THR A 3 -27.45 -32.42 41.83
CA THR A 3 -27.19 -31.10 41.23
C THR A 3 -26.83 -31.32 39.77
N SER A 4 -27.72 -30.92 38.86
CA SER A 4 -27.47 -30.91 37.43
C SER A 4 -26.46 -29.81 37.08
N SER A 5 -25.42 -30.16 36.34
CA SER A 5 -24.47 -29.20 35.77
C SER A 5 -25.10 -28.48 34.59
N GLU A 6 -25.48 -27.21 34.76
CA GLU A 6 -25.90 -26.36 33.64
C GLU A 6 -24.69 -26.07 32.75
N ALA A 7 -24.67 -26.67 31.56
CA ALA A 7 -23.75 -26.27 30.51
C ALA A 7 -24.11 -24.84 30.06
N LYS A 8 -23.19 -23.89 30.23
CA LYS A 8 -23.36 -22.54 29.70
C LYS A 8 -23.36 -22.59 28.17
N ASN A 9 -24.56 -22.50 27.58
CA ASN A 9 -24.73 -22.31 26.14
C ASN A 9 -24.06 -21.00 25.71
N VAL A 10 -22.83 -21.10 25.22
CA VAL A 10 -22.17 -20.04 24.45
C VAL A 10 -22.99 -19.88 23.18
N ARG A 11 -23.77 -18.80 23.10
CA ARG A 11 -24.51 -18.47 21.87
C ARG A 11 -23.50 -18.20 20.75
N PRO A 12 -23.73 -18.69 19.52
CA PRO A 12 -22.83 -18.40 18.40
C PRO A 12 -22.76 -16.88 18.15
N PRO A 13 -21.67 -16.38 17.54
CA PRO A 13 -21.64 -15.02 17.00
C PRO A 13 -22.79 -14.87 16.00
N SER A 14 -23.57 -13.80 16.13
CA SER A 14 -24.67 -13.48 15.21
C SER A 14 -24.47 -12.07 14.68
N PHE A 15 -24.39 -11.99 13.36
CA PHE A 15 -24.42 -10.76 12.57
C PHE A 15 -25.61 -9.87 12.93
N GLU A 16 -26.73 -10.44 13.38
CA GLU A 16 -27.91 -9.69 13.82
C GLU A 16 -27.65 -8.84 15.07
N ARG A 17 -26.69 -9.20 15.94
CA ARG A 17 -26.35 -8.36 17.11
C ARG A 17 -25.36 -7.26 16.80
N GLU A 18 -24.41 -7.51 15.91
CA GLU A 18 -23.58 -6.44 15.38
C GLU A 18 -24.50 -5.46 14.64
N ARG A 19 -25.31 -5.94 13.68
CA ARG A 19 -26.27 -5.09 12.96
C ARG A 19 -27.32 -4.41 13.85
N ALA A 20 -27.79 -5.02 14.94
CA ALA A 20 -28.75 -4.37 15.85
C ALA A 20 -28.09 -3.31 16.75
N TYR A 21 -26.79 -3.44 17.04
CA TYR A 21 -26.02 -2.38 17.70
C TYR A 21 -25.74 -1.23 16.72
N PHE A 22 -25.36 -1.56 15.48
CA PHE A 22 -25.23 -0.60 14.39
C PHE A 22 -26.56 0.13 14.11
N GLN A 23 -27.71 -0.54 14.06
CA GLN A 23 -29.01 0.13 13.85
C GLN A 23 -29.45 1.15 14.93
N GLU A 24 -28.79 1.24 16.09
CA GLU A 24 -28.96 2.34 17.07
C GLU A 24 -27.88 3.44 16.95
N VAL A 25 -26.88 3.26 16.09
CA VAL A 25 -25.64 4.07 16.01
C VAL A 25 -25.34 4.57 14.58
N ASP A 26 -25.79 3.86 13.54
CA ASP A 26 -25.66 4.20 12.11
C ASP A 26 -26.24 5.58 11.78
N ALA A 27 -27.19 6.06 12.58
CA ALA A 27 -27.73 7.43 12.50
C ALA A 27 -26.71 8.53 12.86
N PHE A 28 -25.50 8.15 13.32
CA PHE A 28 -24.43 9.06 13.76
C PHE A 28 -22.99 8.56 13.49
N GLU A 29 -22.77 7.31 13.05
CA GLU A 29 -21.44 6.78 12.70
C GLU A 29 -21.24 6.49 11.19
N LEU A 30 -22.30 6.48 10.38
CA LEU A 30 -22.15 6.60 8.92
C LEU A 30 -22.03 8.08 8.55
N LEU A 31 -20.79 8.53 8.35
CA LEU A 31 -20.43 9.71 7.55
C LEU A 31 -18.90 9.80 7.41
N GLU A 32 -18.45 10.00 6.16
CA GLU A 32 -17.10 10.42 5.76
C GLU A 32 -15.95 9.42 6.05
N GLU A 33 -15.40 8.83 4.97
CA GLU A 33 -13.95 8.56 4.92
C GLU A 33 -13.20 9.85 5.27
N SER A 34 -11.96 9.75 5.79
CA SER A 34 -11.16 10.91 6.18
C SER A 34 -11.28 12.08 5.22
N PRO A 35 -11.83 13.25 5.64
CA PRO A 35 -12.02 14.38 4.75
C PRO A 35 -10.66 14.79 4.17
N SER A 36 -10.59 14.94 2.85
CA SER A 36 -9.42 15.57 2.24
C SER A 36 -9.40 17.06 2.61
N PRO A 37 -8.22 17.70 2.65
CA PRO A 37 -8.14 19.11 3.01
C PRO A 37 -9.01 19.99 2.11
N LYS A 38 -9.94 20.75 2.71
CA LYS A 38 -10.94 21.61 2.03
C LYS A 38 -10.35 22.86 1.36
N LYS A 39 -9.04 22.83 1.10
CA LYS A 39 -8.22 23.77 0.34
C LYS A 39 -7.11 22.92 -0.28
N SER A 40 -6.85 23.10 -1.57
CA SER A 40 -5.80 22.42 -2.34
C SER A 40 -4.54 22.16 -1.50
N SER A 41 -4.36 20.92 -1.07
CA SER A 41 -3.28 20.53 -0.18
C SER A 41 -1.99 20.39 -0.98
N THR A 42 -1.13 21.40 -0.92
CA THR A 42 0.23 21.25 -1.43
C THR A 42 0.98 20.26 -0.54
N TRP A 43 1.05 18.99 -0.96
CA TRP A 43 2.03 18.04 -0.44
C TRP A 43 3.43 18.66 -0.65
N VAL A 44 4.24 18.75 0.40
CA VAL A 44 5.47 19.55 0.38
C VAL A 44 6.67 18.66 0.15
N VAL A 45 7.20 18.65 -1.07
CA VAL A 45 8.49 18.01 -1.38
C VAL A 45 9.61 18.75 -0.62
N GLY A 46 10.05 18.16 0.48
CA GLY A 46 11.09 18.67 1.37
C GLY A 46 12.48 18.73 0.71
N ASN A 47 12.75 19.77 -0.06
CA ASN A 47 14.08 20.05 -0.60
C ASN A 47 15.09 20.27 0.55
N GLN A 48 16.05 19.36 0.70
CA GLN A 48 17.14 19.50 1.67
C GLN A 48 18.14 20.59 1.24
N THR A 49 17.78 21.85 1.47
CA THR A 49 18.64 23.01 1.27
C THR A 49 18.65 23.94 2.48
N ASP A 50 19.00 23.42 3.66
CA ASP A 50 19.67 24.26 4.65
C ASP A 50 20.64 23.47 5.56
N LEU A 51 21.77 24.09 5.90
CA LEU A 51 22.93 23.42 6.52
C LEU A 51 22.94 23.57 8.06
N ALA A 52 21.88 23.07 8.69
CA ALA A 52 21.79 22.89 10.14
C ALA A 52 22.08 21.42 10.52
N ALA A 53 22.72 21.19 11.67
CA ALA A 53 23.30 19.89 12.03
C ALA A 53 22.24 18.80 12.29
N LEU A 54 21.92 18.01 11.26
CA LEU A 54 21.10 16.81 11.36
C LEU A 54 21.75 15.74 12.27
N PRO A 55 20.96 14.94 13.01
CA PRO A 55 21.46 13.69 13.58
C PRO A 55 21.91 12.76 12.44
N PRO A 56 22.88 11.85 12.67
CA PRO A 56 23.47 11.05 11.61
C PRO A 56 22.39 10.19 10.92
N LEU A 57 22.23 10.41 9.61
CA LEU A 57 21.43 9.59 8.71
C LEU A 57 21.67 8.11 9.00
N SER A 58 20.61 7.30 9.01
CA SER A 58 20.77 5.91 9.44
C SER A 58 21.71 5.18 8.47
N THR A 59 22.88 4.77 8.96
CA THR A 59 23.96 4.17 8.15
C THR A 59 23.59 2.83 7.52
N ARG A 60 22.32 2.41 7.63
CA ARG A 60 21.72 1.25 6.97
C ARG A 60 21.09 1.63 5.63
N LEU A 61 20.51 2.83 5.51
CA LEU A 61 19.98 3.37 4.25
C LEU A 61 21.13 3.64 3.27
N GLU A 62 22.23 4.24 3.74
CA GLU A 62 23.48 4.34 2.98
C GLU A 62 24.01 2.97 2.53
N ARG A 63 24.01 1.96 3.41
CA ARG A 63 24.47 0.60 3.06
C ARG A 63 23.58 -0.08 2.03
N TRP A 64 22.27 0.18 2.04
CA TRP A 64 21.33 -0.30 1.02
C TRP A 64 21.53 0.41 -0.33
N LEU A 65 21.74 1.73 -0.32
CA LEU A 65 22.12 2.48 -1.52
C LEU A 65 23.48 2.01 -2.09
N MET A 66 24.47 1.73 -1.23
CA MET A 66 25.77 1.20 -1.64
C MET A 66 25.68 -0.22 -2.20
N SER A 67 24.86 -1.12 -1.63
CA SER A 67 24.69 -2.47 -2.18
C SER A 67 23.97 -2.47 -3.54
N LYS A 68 23.09 -1.50 -3.79
CA LYS A 68 22.55 -1.23 -5.13
C LYS A 68 23.64 -0.73 -6.09
N ARG A 69 24.49 0.21 -5.65
CA ARG A 69 25.54 0.83 -6.49
C ARG A 69 26.67 -0.12 -6.88
N LEU A 70 27.07 -1.03 -5.97
CA LEU A 70 28.13 -2.02 -6.20
C LEU A 70 27.77 -3.09 -7.25
N ASN A 71 26.48 -3.29 -7.54
CA ASN A 71 26.03 -4.21 -8.59
C ASN A 71 26.05 -3.60 -10.01
N PHE A 72 26.66 -2.42 -10.19
CA PHE A 72 26.76 -1.72 -11.48
C PHE A 72 28.19 -1.27 -11.84
N THR A 73 29.22 -1.97 -11.35
CA THR A 73 30.61 -1.79 -11.79
C THR A 73 31.15 -3.05 -12.46
N GLY A 74 31.10 -3.08 -13.80
CA GLY A 74 31.60 -4.17 -14.63
C GLY A 74 32.05 -3.64 -16.00
N GLU A 75 33.15 -2.89 -16.03
CA GLU A 75 33.74 -2.41 -17.28
C GLU A 75 34.29 -3.58 -18.14
N PRO A 76 34.28 -3.44 -19.47
CA PRO A 76 34.66 -4.52 -20.37
C PRO A 76 36.18 -4.66 -20.45
N SER A 77 36.70 -5.85 -20.11
CA SER A 77 38.07 -6.24 -20.44
C SER A 77 38.09 -7.59 -21.15
N SER A 78 38.74 -7.61 -22.32
CA SER A 78 38.88 -8.79 -23.16
C SER A 78 40.09 -9.62 -22.74
N THR A 79 39.86 -10.91 -22.48
CA THR A 79 40.71 -12.06 -22.91
C THR A 79 40.26 -13.33 -22.19
N LEU A 80 39.66 -14.28 -22.94
CA LEU A 80 39.87 -15.74 -22.79
C LEU A 80 39.10 -16.58 -23.85
N SER A 81 39.07 -16.12 -25.11
CA SER A 81 38.57 -16.91 -26.24
C SER A 81 39.60 -17.95 -26.70
N LYS A 82 39.88 -18.95 -25.86
CA LYS A 82 40.62 -20.21 -26.18
C LYS A 82 40.57 -21.20 -25.01
N ILE A 83 39.67 -22.17 -25.11
CA ILE A 83 39.98 -23.60 -25.09
C ILE A 83 38.83 -24.29 -25.82
N LEU A 84 39.15 -24.92 -26.94
CA LEU A 84 38.31 -25.93 -27.57
C LEU A 84 38.63 -27.25 -26.86
N GLU A 85 37.62 -28.06 -26.55
CA GLU A 85 37.54 -29.45 -26.98
C GLU A 85 36.24 -30.10 -26.46
N SER A 86 35.52 -30.74 -27.36
CA SER A 86 34.53 -31.77 -27.03
C SER A 86 35.21 -33.14 -27.15
N PRO A 87 34.62 -34.20 -26.59
CA PRO A 87 33.70 -34.96 -27.43
C PRO A 87 32.38 -35.33 -26.74
N ALA A 88 31.36 -35.59 -27.55
CA ALA A 88 30.07 -36.11 -27.10
C ALA A 88 30.08 -37.65 -27.01
N ILE A 89 29.20 -38.19 -26.17
CA ILE A 89 28.67 -39.56 -26.31
C ILE A 89 27.16 -39.48 -26.16
N GLU A 90 26.44 -39.92 -27.18
CA GLU A 90 25.00 -40.21 -27.11
C GLU A 90 24.79 -41.66 -26.64
N THR A 91 23.68 -41.94 -25.94
CA THR A 91 22.87 -43.13 -26.21
C THR A 91 21.43 -42.89 -25.73
N ASN A 92 20.46 -43.12 -26.62
CA ASN A 92 19.05 -43.26 -26.27
C ASN A 92 18.79 -44.64 -25.63
N LEU A 93 17.73 -44.77 -24.82
CA LEU A 93 16.86 -45.95 -24.88
C LEU A 93 15.46 -45.66 -24.31
N GLU A 94 14.49 -46.50 -24.65
CA GLU A 94 13.06 -46.27 -24.41
C GLU A 94 12.52 -46.94 -23.12
N THR A 95 11.20 -46.78 -22.92
CA THR A 95 10.36 -47.24 -21.80
C THR A 95 9.91 -48.72 -22.02
N PRO A 96 8.92 -49.37 -21.31
CA PRO A 96 7.92 -48.87 -20.34
C PRO A 96 7.44 -49.81 -19.19
N ARG A 97 6.41 -49.34 -18.45
CA ARG A 97 5.46 -50.07 -17.53
C ARG A 97 6.02 -50.44 -16.14
N LEU A 98 5.27 -50.43 -15.03
CA LEU A 98 3.85 -50.15 -14.68
C LEU A 98 3.83 -49.71 -13.16
N ALA A 99 2.77 -49.26 -12.44
CA ALA A 99 1.33 -49.11 -12.68
C ALA A 99 0.65 -48.12 -11.69
N SER A 100 -0.41 -47.41 -12.12
CA SER A 100 -1.53 -46.89 -11.29
C SER A 100 -1.20 -45.76 -10.27
N GLN A 101 -2.13 -44.91 -9.78
CA GLN A 101 -3.61 -44.82 -9.86
C GLN A 101 -4.11 -43.39 -10.25
N HIS A 102 -5.44 -43.22 -10.37
CA HIS A 102 -6.14 -42.03 -10.86
C HIS A 102 -6.13 -40.80 -9.92
N ILE A 103 -6.01 -39.59 -10.49
CA ILE A 103 -6.67 -38.34 -10.03
C ILE A 103 -7.22 -37.61 -11.27
N CYS A 104 -8.30 -36.83 -11.11
CA CYS A 104 -9.08 -36.22 -12.20
C CYS A 104 -8.37 -35.08 -12.96
N SER A 105 -8.69 -34.95 -14.24
CA SER A 105 -8.32 -33.85 -15.12
C SER A 105 -9.36 -32.72 -15.12
N GLY A 106 -8.94 -31.45 -15.07
CA GLY A 106 -9.83 -30.29 -15.28
C GLY A 106 -9.08 -28.97 -15.47
N ALA A 107 -9.26 -28.33 -16.63
CA ALA A 107 -8.97 -26.92 -16.93
C ALA A 107 -7.55 -26.36 -16.63
N HIS A 108 -6.58 -26.62 -17.52
CA HIS A 108 -5.36 -25.80 -17.64
C HIS A 108 -5.14 -25.29 -19.09
N SER A 109 -5.95 -24.29 -19.46
CA SER A 109 -5.78 -23.36 -20.59
C SER A 109 -6.80 -22.23 -20.34
N ILE A 110 -6.45 -20.96 -20.21
CA ILE A 110 -5.42 -20.18 -20.91
C ILE A 110 -4.63 -19.30 -19.92
N LEU A 111 -3.31 -19.47 -19.83
CA LEU A 111 -2.39 -18.51 -19.19
C LEU A 111 -1.02 -18.58 -19.86
N LYS A 112 -0.73 -17.66 -20.78
CA LYS A 112 0.60 -17.35 -21.32
C LYS A 112 0.69 -15.85 -21.62
N SER A 113 1.92 -15.33 -21.60
CA SER A 113 2.31 -13.93 -21.89
C SER A 113 1.65 -12.83 -21.04
N ILE A 114 1.94 -12.83 -19.74
CA ILE A 114 2.30 -11.60 -19.02
C ILE A 114 3.66 -11.87 -18.36
N ASP A 115 4.64 -10.97 -18.54
CA ASP A 115 5.98 -11.06 -17.95
C ASP A 115 6.20 -9.91 -16.94
N PRO A 116 6.14 -10.17 -15.62
CA PRO A 116 6.33 -9.15 -14.58
C PRO A 116 7.73 -8.51 -14.57
N SER A 117 8.71 -9.11 -15.25
CA SER A 117 10.09 -8.59 -15.29
C SER A 117 10.27 -7.41 -16.27
N SER A 118 9.30 -7.19 -17.18
CA SER A 118 9.38 -6.15 -18.20
C SER A 118 9.08 -4.76 -17.63
N MET A 119 7.94 -4.59 -16.94
CA MET A 119 7.53 -3.29 -16.38
C MET A 119 8.53 -2.70 -15.37
N ASN A 120 9.11 -3.54 -14.51
CA ASN A 120 10.06 -3.13 -13.48
C ASN A 120 11.40 -2.58 -14.03
N LYS A 121 11.74 -2.79 -15.30
CA LYS A 121 12.93 -2.19 -15.93
C LYS A 121 12.72 -0.71 -16.27
N SER A 122 11.49 -0.33 -16.65
CA SER A 122 11.16 1.02 -17.10
C SER A 122 11.43 2.07 -16.01
N TYR A 123 10.95 1.82 -14.79
CA TYR A 123 11.11 2.74 -13.65
C TYR A 123 12.58 3.06 -13.35
N VAL A 124 13.45 2.04 -13.28
CA VAL A 124 14.88 2.24 -13.05
C VAL A 124 15.50 3.06 -14.19
N GLN A 125 15.18 2.73 -15.44
CA GLN A 125 15.68 3.45 -16.61
C GLN A 125 15.30 4.94 -16.60
N ILE A 126 14.06 5.27 -16.25
CA ILE A 126 13.53 6.65 -16.22
C ILE A 126 14.30 7.49 -15.19
N TYR A 127 14.41 7.03 -13.94
CA TYR A 127 15.09 7.79 -12.89
C TYR A 127 16.63 7.86 -13.10
N THR A 128 17.27 6.83 -13.68
CA THR A 128 18.69 6.89 -14.05
C THR A 128 18.94 7.85 -15.24
N ASN A 129 17.96 8.03 -16.13
CA ASN A 129 18.08 9.03 -17.20
C ASN A 129 18.01 10.48 -16.67
N MET A 130 17.20 10.75 -15.63
CA MET A 130 17.21 12.07 -14.97
C MET A 130 18.55 12.38 -14.29
N GLU A 131 19.20 11.38 -13.67
CA GLU A 131 20.53 11.55 -13.07
C GLU A 131 21.61 11.89 -14.12
N LYS A 132 21.51 11.34 -15.34
CA LYS A 132 22.44 11.65 -16.44
C LYS A 132 22.35 13.07 -16.99
N GLY A 133 21.26 13.80 -16.73
CA GLY A 133 21.13 15.19 -17.16
C GLY A 133 21.93 16.21 -16.33
N ARG A 134 22.52 15.80 -15.19
CA ARG A 134 23.00 16.75 -14.16
C ARG A 134 24.48 16.68 -13.79
N LEU A 135 25.28 15.80 -14.41
CA LEU A 135 26.68 15.54 -14.03
C LEU A 135 27.59 15.25 -15.22
N ASP A 136 28.02 16.29 -15.96
CA ASP A 136 29.31 16.28 -16.65
C ASP A 136 29.83 17.69 -16.99
N LEU A 137 30.51 18.33 -16.03
CA LEU A 137 31.54 19.33 -16.31
C LEU A 137 32.80 18.93 -15.52
N LYS A 138 33.85 18.52 -16.24
CA LYS A 138 35.19 18.35 -15.66
C LYS A 138 36.06 19.54 -16.06
N ASP A 139 36.74 20.09 -15.06
CA ASP A 139 37.67 21.20 -15.20
C ASP A 139 38.99 20.73 -15.84
N THR A 140 39.38 21.40 -16.93
CA THR A 140 40.72 21.39 -17.51
C THR A 140 40.98 22.76 -18.16
N GLY A 141 41.62 23.68 -17.44
CA GLY A 141 41.91 25.02 -17.96
C GLY A 141 43.13 25.11 -18.89
N ASP A 142 43.07 26.02 -19.86
CA ASP A 142 44.09 27.07 -20.05
C ASP A 142 43.49 28.28 -20.84
N ASP A 143 44.23 29.38 -20.93
CA ASP A 143 43.78 30.73 -21.32
C ASP A 143 43.06 30.89 -22.69
N SER A 144 41.80 31.37 -22.68
CA SER A 144 41.21 32.19 -23.77
C SER A 144 39.96 33.02 -23.37
N HIS A 145 39.82 33.39 -22.09
CA HIS A 145 38.59 34.04 -21.58
C HIS A 145 38.43 35.52 -21.98
N LYS A 146 37.56 35.77 -22.97
CA LYS A 146 36.71 36.99 -23.08
C LYS A 146 35.57 36.87 -24.09
N ASP A 147 35.83 36.35 -25.29
CA ASP A 147 34.77 36.16 -26.30
C ASP A 147 33.93 34.90 -26.03
N LEU A 148 34.52 33.86 -25.42
CA LEU A 148 33.80 32.65 -25.04
C LEU A 148 32.70 32.94 -24.00
N ASP A 149 32.97 33.76 -22.99
CA ASP A 149 31.96 34.15 -21.98
C ASP A 149 30.81 34.97 -22.60
N ALA A 150 31.08 35.76 -23.64
CA ALA A 150 30.06 36.49 -24.38
C ALA A 150 29.19 35.54 -25.22
N ALA A 151 29.80 34.53 -25.85
CA ALA A 151 29.08 33.47 -26.58
C ALA A 151 28.24 32.60 -25.62
N ILE A 152 28.81 32.19 -24.48
CA ILE A 152 28.12 31.43 -23.43
C ILE A 152 26.94 32.23 -22.89
N LYS A 153 27.10 33.52 -22.53
CA LYS A 153 25.95 34.35 -22.12
C LYS A 153 24.85 34.43 -23.17
N LYS A 154 25.22 34.50 -24.45
CA LYS A 154 24.26 34.57 -25.56
C LYS A 154 23.58 33.24 -25.85
N LEU A 155 24.21 32.11 -25.50
CA LEU A 155 23.61 30.78 -25.51
C LEU A 155 22.73 30.54 -24.27
N SER A 156 23.18 30.90 -23.06
CA SER A 156 22.37 30.81 -21.83
C SER A 156 21.12 31.69 -21.90
N LEU A 157 21.16 32.84 -22.58
CA LEU A 157 19.97 33.66 -22.86
C LEU A 157 19.04 33.08 -23.96
N ALA A 158 19.45 32.00 -24.62
CA ALA A 158 18.65 31.25 -25.60
C ALA A 158 18.29 29.82 -25.13
N SER A 159 18.94 29.32 -24.07
CA SER A 159 18.68 28.02 -23.43
C SER A 159 18.11 28.17 -22.01
N ALA A 160 17.59 29.34 -21.66
CA ALA A 160 16.83 29.61 -20.44
C ALA A 160 15.32 29.68 -20.74
N SER A 161 14.84 28.76 -21.60
CA SER A 161 13.49 28.23 -21.46
C SER A 161 13.49 27.23 -20.31
N ASP A 162 12.45 27.30 -19.49
CA ASP A 162 12.15 26.52 -18.27
C ASP A 162 12.92 25.21 -18.07
N SER A 163 13.46 25.03 -16.86
CA SER A 163 13.97 23.73 -16.41
C SER A 163 12.85 22.69 -16.46
N ASP A 164 13.09 21.54 -17.10
CA ASP A 164 12.11 20.46 -17.39
C ASP A 164 11.49 19.78 -16.13
N PHE A 165 10.73 20.54 -15.35
CA PHE A 165 9.64 20.00 -14.56
C PHE A 165 8.52 19.63 -15.53
N LEU A 166 8.44 18.34 -15.88
CA LEU A 166 7.24 17.77 -16.48
C LEU A 166 6.02 18.19 -15.65
N ASP A 167 4.94 18.57 -16.31
CA ASP A 167 3.68 18.82 -15.62
C ASP A 167 3.26 17.56 -14.82
N PRO A 168 2.67 17.70 -13.62
CA PRO A 168 2.40 16.55 -12.76
C PRO A 168 1.44 15.51 -13.37
N PHE A 169 0.59 15.88 -14.32
CA PHE A 169 -0.22 14.92 -15.08
C PHE A 169 0.64 14.06 -16.03
N THR A 170 1.63 14.66 -16.73
CA THR A 170 2.63 13.91 -17.51
C THR A 170 3.56 13.09 -16.62
N GLN A 171 3.89 13.55 -15.41
CA GLN A 171 4.63 12.72 -14.43
C GLN A 171 3.78 11.52 -13.97
N LEU A 172 2.50 11.72 -13.66
CA LEU A 172 1.55 10.69 -13.28
C LEU A 172 1.37 9.65 -14.40
N LEU A 173 1.26 10.10 -15.65
CA LEU A 173 1.29 9.22 -16.83
C LEU A 173 2.60 8.41 -16.91
N ALA A 174 3.76 9.06 -16.77
CA ALA A 174 5.06 8.42 -16.85
C ALA A 174 5.26 7.38 -15.73
N VAL A 175 4.83 7.67 -14.50
CA VAL A 175 4.83 6.69 -13.40
C VAL A 175 3.88 5.53 -13.74
N CYS A 176 2.64 5.79 -14.18
CA CYS A 176 1.71 4.76 -14.66
C CYS A 176 2.21 3.98 -15.89
N GLY A 177 3.36 4.34 -16.48
CA GLY A 177 3.94 3.66 -17.65
C GLY A 177 3.18 3.95 -18.95
N GLN A 178 2.56 5.12 -19.02
CA GLN A 178 1.77 5.63 -20.14
C GLN A 178 2.42 6.87 -20.76
N SER A 179 2.20 7.07 -22.06
CA SER A 179 2.50 8.32 -22.77
C SER A 179 1.26 9.18 -23.04
N ALA A 180 0.07 8.65 -22.73
CA ALA A 180 -1.25 9.26 -22.91
C ALA A 180 -2.28 8.50 -22.04
N PRO A 181 -3.38 9.14 -21.61
CA PRO A 181 -4.47 8.44 -20.92
C PRO A 181 -5.17 7.43 -21.85
N THR A 182 -5.86 6.45 -21.28
CA THR A 182 -6.60 5.41 -22.01
C THR A 182 -8.11 5.45 -21.71
N GLY A 183 -8.94 4.81 -22.54
CA GLY A 183 -10.35 4.59 -22.20
C GLY A 183 -10.51 3.60 -21.05
N PHE A 184 -11.62 3.68 -20.31
CA PHE A 184 -11.94 2.70 -19.26
C PHE A 184 -12.04 1.28 -19.83
N LEU A 185 -12.75 1.10 -20.96
CA LEU A 185 -12.88 -0.18 -21.66
C LEU A 185 -11.53 -0.80 -22.02
N ASP A 186 -10.55 0.00 -22.46
CA ASP A 186 -9.19 -0.46 -22.77
C ASP A 186 -8.47 -1.01 -21.53
N VAL A 187 -8.81 -0.52 -20.34
CA VAL A 187 -8.25 -0.99 -19.05
C VAL A 187 -9.01 -2.21 -18.55
N PHE A 188 -10.33 -2.11 -18.38
CA PHE A 188 -11.16 -3.14 -17.75
C PHE A 188 -11.23 -4.44 -18.56
N SER A 189 -11.21 -4.37 -19.90
CA SER A 189 -11.22 -5.55 -20.78
C SER A 189 -9.98 -6.45 -20.65
N LYS A 190 -8.89 -5.95 -20.06
CA LYS A 190 -7.69 -6.76 -19.72
C LYS A 190 -7.93 -7.71 -18.55
N TYR A 191 -8.92 -7.42 -17.71
CA TYR A 191 -9.16 -8.08 -16.43
C TYR A 191 -10.47 -8.87 -16.39
N CYS A 192 -11.49 -8.45 -17.13
CA CYS A 192 -12.80 -9.12 -17.16
C CYS A 192 -13.61 -8.77 -18.42
N ASN A 193 -14.72 -9.48 -18.64
CA ASN A 193 -15.76 -9.03 -19.57
C ASN A 193 -16.51 -7.85 -18.93
N PRO A 194 -16.82 -6.75 -19.65
CA PRO A 194 -17.49 -5.59 -19.06
C PRO A 194 -18.81 -5.91 -18.35
N GLU A 195 -19.60 -6.86 -18.88
CA GLU A 195 -20.86 -7.35 -18.28
C GLU A 195 -20.69 -8.06 -16.92
N SER A 196 -19.44 -8.34 -16.51
CA SER A 196 -19.11 -8.98 -15.21
C SER A 196 -18.51 -8.01 -14.18
N ILE A 197 -18.50 -6.70 -14.47
CA ILE A 197 -18.12 -5.66 -13.52
C ILE A 197 -19.24 -5.47 -12.49
N VAL A 198 -18.87 -5.29 -11.22
CA VAL A 198 -19.81 -5.09 -10.10
C VAL A 198 -19.25 -4.02 -9.16
N LYS A 199 -19.99 -2.96 -8.81
CA LYS A 199 -19.57 -2.04 -7.74
C LYS A 199 -19.55 -2.78 -6.40
N LEU A 200 -18.44 -2.64 -5.66
CA LEU A 200 -18.23 -3.23 -4.35
C LEU A 200 -18.60 -2.26 -3.23
N GLY A 201 -18.31 -0.98 -3.43
CA GLY A 201 -18.56 0.10 -2.50
C GLY A 201 -18.08 1.43 -3.08
N GLU A 202 -18.16 2.47 -2.26
CA GLU A 202 -17.83 3.85 -2.61
C GLU A 202 -17.06 4.51 -1.48
N GLY A 203 -16.43 5.64 -1.80
CA GLY A 203 -15.74 6.51 -0.87
C GLY A 203 -15.81 7.96 -1.35
N THR A 204 -15.49 8.90 -0.49
CA THR A 204 -15.70 10.35 -0.74
C THR A 204 -14.99 10.81 -2.01
N PHE A 205 -13.86 10.18 -2.37
CA PHE A 205 -13.05 10.52 -3.54
C PHE A 205 -13.06 9.45 -4.64
N GLY A 206 -13.98 8.48 -4.63
CA GLY A 206 -13.99 7.49 -5.70
C GLY A 206 -14.95 6.30 -5.57
N GLU A 207 -14.80 5.41 -6.55
CA GLU A 207 -15.70 4.28 -6.80
C GLU A 207 -14.89 2.98 -6.86
N ALA A 208 -15.31 1.94 -6.12
CA ALA A 208 -14.61 0.66 -6.07
C ALA A 208 -15.37 -0.43 -6.84
N PHE A 209 -14.81 -0.90 -7.96
CA PHE A 209 -15.42 -1.93 -8.80
C PHE A 209 -14.64 -3.25 -8.76
N LYS A 210 -15.34 -4.39 -8.79
CA LYS A 210 -14.75 -5.70 -9.05
C LYS A 210 -14.56 -5.91 -10.54
N ALA A 211 -13.34 -6.25 -10.95
CA ALA A 211 -12.98 -6.62 -12.31
C ALA A 211 -12.38 -8.04 -12.32
N GLY A 212 -13.25 -9.05 -12.43
CA GLY A 212 -12.84 -10.46 -12.36
C GLY A 212 -12.30 -10.83 -10.97
N ASN A 213 -10.99 -11.04 -10.87
CA ASN A 213 -10.29 -11.35 -9.61
C ASN A 213 -9.71 -10.11 -8.90
N PHE A 214 -9.85 -8.92 -9.49
CA PHE A 214 -9.21 -7.68 -9.04
C PHE A 214 -10.22 -6.64 -8.57
N VAL A 215 -9.74 -5.63 -7.85
CA VAL A 215 -10.51 -4.45 -7.45
C VAL A 215 -9.94 -3.22 -8.17
N CYS A 216 -10.80 -2.43 -8.80
CA CYS A 216 -10.46 -1.19 -9.47
C CYS A 216 -11.04 -0.02 -8.67
N LYS A 217 -10.20 0.71 -7.91
CA LYS A 217 -10.56 2.00 -7.30
C LYS A 217 -10.38 3.08 -8.36
N ILE A 218 -11.46 3.75 -8.76
CA ILE A 218 -11.47 4.86 -9.72
C ILE A 218 -11.57 6.17 -8.95
N VAL A 219 -10.60 7.07 -9.14
CA VAL A 219 -10.51 8.39 -8.49
C VAL A 219 -10.49 9.48 -9.58
N PRO A 220 -11.50 10.36 -9.67
CA PRO A 220 -11.49 11.50 -10.59
C PRO A 220 -10.45 12.54 -10.16
N ILE A 221 -9.75 13.11 -11.13
CA ILE A 221 -8.71 14.13 -10.91
C ILE A 221 -8.83 15.33 -11.83
N ASP A 222 -8.35 16.47 -11.34
CA ASP A 222 -8.17 17.74 -12.06
C ASP A 222 -9.42 18.43 -12.63
N GLY A 223 -10.61 17.84 -12.49
CA GLY A 223 -11.87 18.44 -12.92
C GLY A 223 -12.35 19.59 -12.03
N GLU A 224 -13.19 20.45 -12.62
CA GLU A 224 -13.84 21.59 -11.93
C GLU A 224 -15.17 21.22 -11.27
N LEU A 225 -15.72 20.05 -11.59
CA LEU A 225 -16.94 19.52 -11.00
C LEU A 225 -16.66 19.00 -9.58
N LEU A 226 -17.40 19.50 -8.59
CA LEU A 226 -17.41 18.91 -7.25
C LEU A 226 -17.93 17.47 -7.32
N VAL A 227 -17.30 16.56 -6.60
CA VAL A 227 -17.64 15.14 -6.56
C VAL A 227 -18.00 14.81 -5.11
N ASN A 228 -19.23 14.34 -4.87
CA ASN A 228 -19.71 13.99 -3.54
C ASN A 228 -19.64 15.21 -2.58
N GLY A 229 -19.82 16.41 -3.13
CA GLY A 229 -19.69 17.70 -2.43
C GLY A 229 -18.27 18.28 -2.35
N GLU A 230 -17.22 17.48 -2.56
CA GLU A 230 -15.82 17.89 -2.37
C GLU A 230 -15.07 18.22 -3.68
N VAL A 231 -13.94 18.91 -3.56
CA VAL A 231 -13.07 19.24 -4.70
C VAL A 231 -12.26 18.01 -5.13
N GLN A 232 -12.17 17.76 -6.44
CA GLN A 232 -11.35 16.67 -6.97
C GLN A 232 -9.87 16.86 -6.60
N LYS A 233 -9.22 15.79 -6.13
CA LYS A 233 -7.76 15.73 -5.93
C LYS A 233 -7.03 16.11 -7.23
N ARG A 234 -5.89 16.77 -7.10
CA ARG A 234 -5.03 17.16 -8.23
C ARG A 234 -4.07 16.04 -8.66
N SER A 235 -3.54 16.15 -9.88
CA SER A 235 -2.50 15.22 -10.37
C SER A 235 -1.30 15.11 -9.43
N GLU A 236 -0.89 16.21 -8.79
CA GLU A 236 0.16 16.25 -7.77
C GLU A 236 -0.18 15.34 -6.58
N GLU A 237 -1.39 15.44 -6.05
CA GLU A 237 -1.85 14.72 -4.86
C GLU A 237 -2.00 13.22 -5.14
N LEU A 238 -2.44 12.84 -6.35
CA LEU A 238 -2.49 11.44 -6.78
C LEU A 238 -1.12 10.86 -7.14
N LEU A 239 -0.19 11.67 -7.63
CA LEU A 239 1.17 11.22 -7.97
C LEU A 239 1.88 10.64 -6.75
N GLU A 240 1.70 11.25 -5.58
CA GLU A 240 2.27 10.75 -4.33
C GLU A 240 1.56 9.47 -3.83
N GLU A 241 0.22 9.37 -3.89
CA GLU A 241 -0.54 8.14 -3.58
C GLU A 241 -0.10 6.97 -4.50
N VAL A 242 0.14 7.26 -5.79
CA VAL A 242 0.62 6.32 -6.82
C VAL A 242 2.06 5.86 -6.58
N ILE A 243 2.99 6.77 -6.24
CA ILE A 243 4.39 6.44 -5.93
C ILE A 243 4.49 5.67 -4.61
N LEU A 244 3.74 6.07 -3.58
CA LEU A 244 3.69 5.39 -2.28
C LEU A 244 3.17 3.96 -2.44
N SER A 245 2.04 3.78 -3.13
CA SER A 245 1.46 2.45 -3.42
C SER A 245 2.47 1.53 -4.11
N ARG A 246 3.20 2.03 -5.12
CA ARG A 246 4.29 1.29 -5.77
C ARG A 246 5.49 1.02 -4.87
N THR A 247 5.77 1.90 -3.91
CA THR A 247 6.90 1.74 -2.99
C THR A 247 6.62 0.67 -1.94
N LEU A 248 5.42 0.65 -1.34
CA LEU A 248 4.99 -0.44 -0.46
C LEU A 248 4.94 -1.79 -1.19
N ASN A 249 4.52 -1.80 -2.46
CA ASN A 249 4.54 -3.00 -3.32
C ASN A 249 5.94 -3.65 -3.41
N GLN A 250 7.03 -2.90 -3.28
CA GLN A 250 8.39 -3.46 -3.31
C GLN A 250 8.66 -4.40 -2.13
N LEU A 251 7.94 -4.27 -1.01
CA LEU A 251 8.03 -5.17 0.16
C LEU A 251 7.57 -6.60 -0.17
N ARG A 252 6.78 -6.81 -1.23
CA ARG A 252 6.37 -8.15 -1.68
C ARG A 252 7.47 -8.89 -2.45
N VAL A 253 8.45 -8.18 -3.00
CA VAL A 253 9.38 -8.73 -4.01
C VAL A 253 10.41 -9.67 -3.37
N CYS A 254 10.25 -10.97 -3.65
CA CYS A 254 11.16 -12.02 -3.20
C CYS A 254 12.49 -12.02 -3.98
N ARG A 255 13.43 -11.16 -3.58
CA ARG A 255 14.87 -11.35 -3.85
C ARG A 255 15.54 -11.98 -2.63
N GLY A 256 16.58 -12.79 -2.85
CA GLY A 256 17.28 -13.53 -1.78
C GLY A 256 18.05 -12.65 -0.78
N ASP A 257 18.18 -11.36 -1.06
CA ASP A 257 18.84 -10.32 -0.27
C ASP A 257 17.86 -9.33 0.40
N ALA A 258 16.55 -9.59 0.34
CA ALA A 258 15.51 -8.67 0.80
C ALA A 258 15.55 -8.43 2.34
N TYR A 259 16.18 -7.32 2.74
CA TYR A 259 16.38 -6.95 4.14
C TYR A 259 15.08 -6.70 4.92
N ASN A 260 14.01 -6.28 4.24
CA ASN A 260 12.66 -6.13 4.78
C ASN A 260 11.68 -6.69 3.74
N ARG A 261 10.67 -7.47 4.16
CA ARG A 261 9.69 -8.12 3.26
C ARG A 261 8.36 -8.40 3.98
N CYS A 262 7.23 -8.09 3.36
CA CYS A 262 5.90 -8.53 3.79
C CYS A 262 4.92 -8.55 2.62
N THR A 263 3.81 -9.27 2.76
CA THR A 263 2.72 -9.36 1.75
C THR A 263 1.39 -8.84 2.31
N THR A 264 1.48 -7.93 3.28
CA THR A 264 0.37 -7.56 4.17
C THR A 264 -0.18 -6.16 3.86
N PHE A 265 0.52 -5.38 3.03
CA PHE A 265 -0.08 -4.27 2.28
C PHE A 265 -0.66 -4.84 0.98
N ILE A 266 -1.79 -4.31 0.52
CA ILE A 266 -2.48 -4.78 -0.68
C ILE A 266 -1.59 -4.76 -1.91
N GLU A 267 -1.69 -5.74 -2.82
CA GLU A 267 -0.94 -5.68 -4.07
C GLU A 267 -1.55 -4.67 -5.02
N THR A 268 -0.74 -3.71 -5.45
CA THR A 268 -1.04 -2.88 -6.61
C THR A 268 -0.60 -3.64 -7.88
N ILE A 269 -1.56 -4.21 -8.60
CA ILE A 269 -1.33 -5.04 -9.79
C ILE A 269 -0.95 -4.17 -10.99
N ASP A 270 -1.64 -3.05 -11.18
CA ASP A 270 -1.40 -2.07 -12.23
C ASP A 270 -1.94 -0.69 -11.82
N LEU A 271 -1.43 0.38 -12.41
CA LEU A 271 -1.88 1.76 -12.17
C LEU A 271 -2.09 2.45 -13.51
N ARG A 272 -3.26 3.08 -13.69
CA ARG A 272 -3.65 3.67 -14.97
C ARG A 272 -4.16 5.09 -14.82
N VAL A 273 -3.84 5.94 -15.79
CA VAL A 273 -4.55 7.19 -16.02
C VAL A 273 -5.58 6.96 -17.13
N CYS A 274 -6.85 7.20 -16.81
CA CYS A 274 -7.96 7.13 -17.75
C CYS A 274 -8.47 8.53 -18.09
N GLN A 275 -9.06 8.70 -19.27
CA GLN A 275 -9.78 9.91 -19.65
C GLN A 275 -10.99 9.58 -20.52
N GLY A 276 -12.14 10.19 -20.20
CA GLY A 276 -13.41 9.98 -20.91
C GLY A 276 -14.63 9.93 -19.97
N SER A 277 -15.82 9.78 -20.53
CA SER A 277 -17.00 9.41 -19.73
C SER A 277 -16.89 7.96 -19.24
N TYR A 278 -17.61 7.62 -18.17
CA TYR A 278 -17.77 6.23 -17.72
C TYR A 278 -18.41 5.36 -18.81
N ASP A 279 -17.89 4.14 -19.01
CA ASP A 279 -18.50 3.16 -19.92
C ASP A 279 -19.90 2.73 -19.43
N PRO A 280 -20.84 2.37 -20.34
CA PRO A 280 -22.17 1.89 -19.96
C PRO A 280 -22.17 0.70 -19.00
N ALA A 281 -21.12 -0.13 -19.01
CA ALA A 281 -20.97 -1.24 -18.06
C ALA A 281 -20.61 -0.76 -16.64
N LEU A 282 -19.83 0.31 -16.50
CA LEU A 282 -19.51 0.91 -15.20
C LEU A 282 -20.72 1.68 -14.64
N ILE A 283 -21.44 2.42 -15.50
CA ILE A 283 -22.71 3.06 -15.14
C ILE A 283 -23.72 2.01 -14.64
N LYS A 284 -23.97 0.96 -15.42
CA LYS A 284 -24.89 -0.11 -15.00
C LYS A 284 -24.45 -0.78 -13.70
N ALA A 285 -23.14 -1.02 -13.50
CA ALA A 285 -22.62 -1.62 -12.26
C ALA A 285 -22.75 -0.69 -11.04
N TRP A 286 -22.85 0.63 -11.25
CA TRP A 286 -23.16 1.62 -10.22
C TRP A 286 -24.67 1.67 -9.94
N GLU A 287 -25.52 1.75 -10.99
CA GLU A 287 -26.99 1.71 -10.89
C GLU A 287 -27.48 0.42 -10.20
N ASP A 288 -26.90 -0.73 -10.55
CA ASP A 288 -27.17 -2.03 -9.93
C ASP A 288 -26.80 -2.06 -8.43
N TRP A 289 -25.95 -1.16 -7.94
CA TRP A 289 -25.54 -1.10 -6.54
C TRP A 289 -26.33 -0.04 -5.77
N ASP A 290 -26.62 1.12 -6.38
CA ASP A 290 -27.48 2.16 -5.82
C ASP A 290 -28.88 1.62 -5.50
N GLU A 291 -29.52 0.89 -6.44
CA GLU A 291 -30.83 0.24 -6.23
C GLU A 291 -30.87 -0.68 -4.99
N LYS A 292 -29.72 -1.23 -4.58
CA LYS A 292 -29.62 -2.29 -3.56
C LYS A 292 -29.11 -1.79 -2.21
N ASN A 293 -28.36 -0.69 -2.17
CA ASN A 293 -27.73 -0.16 -0.96
C ASN A 293 -28.15 1.29 -0.65
N GLY A 294 -28.47 2.09 -1.68
CA GLY A 294 -28.55 3.55 -1.64
C GLY A 294 -27.16 4.16 -1.75
N SER A 295 -26.95 4.99 -2.79
CA SER A 295 -25.71 5.74 -3.00
C SER A 295 -25.72 7.07 -2.26
N GLU A 296 -24.64 7.36 -1.53
CA GLU A 296 -24.32 8.70 -1.04
C GLU A 296 -23.53 9.50 -2.09
N ASN A 297 -22.86 8.81 -3.02
CA ASN A 297 -22.10 9.41 -4.11
C ASN A 297 -22.97 9.99 -5.26
N ASP A 298 -22.38 10.94 -5.98
CA ASP A 298 -22.90 11.53 -7.23
C ASP A 298 -22.89 10.53 -8.40
N HIS A 299 -23.98 10.52 -9.20
CA HIS A 299 -24.12 9.61 -10.34
C HIS A 299 -23.03 9.84 -11.42
N PRO A 300 -22.17 8.87 -11.79
CA PRO A 300 -21.00 9.10 -12.64
C PRO A 300 -21.27 9.53 -14.10
N MET A 301 -22.53 9.62 -14.53
CA MET A 301 -22.90 10.28 -15.79
C MET A 301 -22.78 11.81 -15.75
N GLN A 302 -22.58 12.42 -14.58
CA GLN A 302 -22.38 13.86 -14.45
C GLN A 302 -20.99 14.32 -14.92
N PHE A 303 -20.02 13.41 -15.05
CA PHE A 303 -18.66 13.74 -15.46
C PHE A 303 -18.56 14.18 -16.95
N PRO A 304 -17.81 15.24 -17.26
CA PRO A 304 -17.62 15.71 -18.64
C PRO A 304 -16.80 14.73 -19.49
N GLU A 305 -16.98 14.77 -20.81
CA GLU A 305 -16.31 13.89 -21.81
C GLU A 305 -14.77 13.87 -21.73
N LYS A 306 -14.14 14.83 -21.04
CA LYS A 306 -12.69 14.97 -20.88
C LYS A 306 -12.20 14.81 -19.45
N GLN A 307 -13.06 14.36 -18.53
CA GLN A 307 -12.70 14.07 -17.16
C GLN A 307 -11.53 13.06 -17.12
N SER A 308 -10.52 13.37 -16.32
CA SER A 308 -9.37 12.51 -16.06
C SER A 308 -9.57 11.72 -14.76
N TYR A 309 -8.98 10.53 -14.67
CA TYR A 309 -9.04 9.66 -13.49
C TYR A 309 -7.75 8.88 -13.30
N VAL A 310 -7.45 8.54 -12.05
CA VAL A 310 -6.54 7.43 -11.73
C VAL A 310 -7.36 6.18 -11.44
N VAL A 311 -6.94 5.05 -12.01
CA VAL A 311 -7.49 3.72 -11.70
C VAL A 311 -6.38 2.90 -11.04
N PHE A 312 -6.62 2.51 -9.78
CA PHE A 312 -5.77 1.57 -9.06
C PHE A 312 -6.33 0.17 -9.26
N ILE A 313 -5.58 -0.72 -9.94
CA ILE A 313 -5.95 -2.13 -10.09
C ILE A 313 -5.24 -2.90 -8.98
N LEU A 314 -6.01 -3.43 -8.05
CA LEU A 314 -5.56 -4.03 -6.79
C LEU A 314 -5.92 -5.52 -6.68
N GLU A 315 -5.17 -6.24 -5.86
CA GLU A 315 -5.58 -7.55 -5.33
C GLU A 315 -6.92 -7.45 -4.57
N HIS A 316 -7.72 -8.51 -4.59
CA HIS A 316 -8.98 -8.57 -3.86
C HIS A 316 -8.76 -8.97 -2.39
N GLY A 317 -8.28 -8.04 -1.55
CA GLY A 317 -7.87 -8.29 -0.16
C GLY A 317 -8.92 -8.93 0.76
N GLY A 318 -10.22 -8.79 0.44
CA GLY A 318 -11.30 -9.49 1.11
C GLY A 318 -12.47 -8.58 1.43
N LYS A 319 -12.83 -8.48 2.72
CA LYS A 319 -13.83 -7.56 3.27
C LYS A 319 -13.24 -6.80 4.47
N ASP A 320 -13.52 -5.52 4.55
CA ASP A 320 -13.17 -4.59 5.64
C ASP A 320 -13.48 -5.14 7.05
N LEU A 321 -12.67 -4.76 8.05
CA LEU A 321 -12.83 -5.24 9.44
C LEU A 321 -14.15 -4.81 10.05
N GLU A 322 -14.62 -3.61 9.72
CA GLU A 322 -15.91 -3.06 10.13
C GLU A 322 -17.07 -4.02 9.82
N SER A 323 -17.10 -4.57 8.61
CA SER A 323 -18.16 -5.44 8.13
C SER A 323 -17.80 -6.94 8.16
N PHE A 324 -16.60 -7.30 8.59
CA PHE A 324 -16.13 -8.69 8.75
C PHE A 324 -16.38 -9.23 10.16
N VAL A 325 -16.90 -10.47 10.25
CA VAL A 325 -17.17 -11.16 11.52
C VAL A 325 -15.98 -12.03 11.89
N LEU A 326 -15.36 -11.75 13.03
CA LEU A 326 -14.31 -12.58 13.64
C LEU A 326 -14.95 -13.76 14.40
N LEU A 327 -14.36 -14.95 14.30
CA LEU A 327 -14.88 -16.17 14.93
C LEU A 327 -14.49 -16.24 16.42
N ASN A 328 -13.23 -15.99 16.74
CA ASN A 328 -12.63 -16.28 18.03
C ASN A 328 -11.47 -15.33 18.39
N PHE A 329 -10.90 -15.49 19.59
CA PHE A 329 -9.78 -14.68 20.07
C PHE A 329 -8.48 -14.91 19.28
N ASP A 330 -8.22 -16.10 18.73
CA ASP A 330 -7.00 -16.37 17.96
C ASP A 330 -7.00 -15.65 16.60
N GLU A 331 -8.15 -15.51 15.94
CA GLU A 331 -8.32 -14.61 14.79
C GLU A 331 -8.04 -13.15 15.16
N ALA A 332 -8.56 -12.67 16.30
CA ALA A 332 -8.30 -11.31 16.79
C ALA A 332 -6.82 -11.09 17.16
N ARG A 333 -6.13 -12.10 17.72
CA ARG A 333 -4.68 -12.10 17.95
C ARG A 333 -3.92 -12.04 16.62
N SER A 334 -4.34 -12.81 15.62
CA SER A 334 -3.68 -12.89 14.31
C SER A 334 -3.79 -11.59 13.52
N LEU A 335 -4.97 -10.95 13.53
CA LEU A 335 -5.19 -9.62 12.97
C LEU A 335 -4.17 -8.61 13.52
N LEU A 336 -4.10 -8.49 14.85
CA LEU A 336 -3.22 -7.53 15.52
C LEU A 336 -1.74 -7.77 15.17
N ILE A 337 -1.28 -9.02 15.13
CA ILE A 337 0.12 -9.30 14.82
C ILE A 337 0.46 -9.12 13.34
N GLN A 338 -0.42 -9.50 12.41
CA GLN A 338 -0.19 -9.29 10.97
C GLN A 338 -0.06 -7.79 10.68
N VAL A 339 -0.97 -6.96 11.23
CA VAL A 339 -0.87 -5.49 11.13
C VAL A 339 0.41 -4.97 11.79
N THR A 340 0.71 -5.37 13.02
CA THR A 340 1.90 -4.90 13.75
C THR A 340 3.20 -5.25 13.01
N ALA A 341 3.29 -6.46 12.43
CA ALA A 341 4.45 -6.89 11.66
C ALA A 341 4.57 -6.14 10.32
N ALA A 342 3.46 -5.89 9.63
CA ALA A 342 3.44 -5.11 8.38
C ALA A 342 3.99 -3.69 8.61
N LEU A 343 3.45 -3.01 9.62
CA LEU A 343 3.90 -1.67 10.02
C LEU A 343 5.37 -1.68 10.46
N ALA A 344 5.80 -2.65 11.29
CA ALA A 344 7.19 -2.79 11.70
C ALA A 344 8.17 -3.02 10.53
N VAL A 345 7.74 -3.72 9.47
CA VAL A 345 8.52 -3.94 8.24
C VAL A 345 8.60 -2.66 7.39
N ALA A 346 7.51 -1.91 7.27
CA ALA A 346 7.49 -0.65 6.52
C ALA A 346 8.23 0.49 7.26
N GLU A 347 8.08 0.61 8.59
CA GLU A 347 8.93 1.44 9.46
C GLU A 347 10.43 1.12 9.24
N ALA A 348 10.75 -0.17 9.13
CA ALA A 348 12.11 -0.66 8.97
C ALA A 348 12.71 -0.46 7.57
N ALA A 349 11.89 -0.22 6.56
CA ALA A 349 12.29 -0.06 5.15
C ALA A 349 12.29 1.40 4.71
N TYR A 350 11.24 2.14 5.07
CA TYR A 350 10.90 3.44 4.51
C TYR A 350 10.40 4.45 5.55
N GLU A 351 10.66 4.23 6.85
CA GLU A 351 10.17 5.10 7.93
C GLU A 351 8.64 5.36 7.86
N PHE A 352 7.90 4.34 7.43
CA PHE A 352 6.49 4.47 7.06
C PHE A 352 5.57 4.71 8.25
N GLU A 353 4.60 5.61 8.06
CA GLU A 353 3.45 5.80 8.93
C GLU A 353 2.17 5.70 8.12
N HIS A 354 1.22 4.86 8.55
CA HIS A 354 -0.05 4.73 7.84
C HIS A 354 -0.93 5.98 7.96
N ARG A 355 -0.92 6.56 9.15
CA ARG A 355 -1.71 7.73 9.59
C ARG A 355 -3.24 7.61 9.47
N ASP A 356 -3.79 6.67 8.71
CA ASP A 356 -5.24 6.45 8.63
C ASP A 356 -5.68 4.98 8.70
N LEU A 357 -5.15 4.22 9.67
CA LEU A 357 -5.44 2.79 9.78
C LEU A 357 -6.71 2.51 10.60
N HIS A 358 -7.82 3.12 10.19
CA HIS A 358 -9.14 2.79 10.72
C HIS A 358 -9.61 1.39 10.24
N TRP A 359 -10.71 0.89 10.79
CA TRP A 359 -11.15 -0.49 10.53
C TRP A 359 -11.68 -0.75 9.10
N GLY A 360 -12.03 0.28 8.33
CA GLY A 360 -12.25 0.15 6.89
C GLY A 360 -10.96 -0.28 6.17
N ASN A 361 -9.84 0.33 6.55
CA ASN A 361 -8.53 0.16 5.92
C ASN A 361 -7.78 -1.14 6.30
N VAL A 362 -8.46 -2.08 6.96
CA VAL A 362 -7.96 -3.43 7.23
C VAL A 362 -8.91 -4.43 6.58
N LEU A 363 -8.62 -4.85 5.34
CA LEU A 363 -9.36 -5.92 4.66
C LEU A 363 -8.97 -7.29 5.22
N LEU A 364 -9.92 -8.21 5.28
CA LEU A 364 -9.72 -9.60 5.73
C LEU A 364 -10.33 -10.62 4.78
N SER A 365 -9.61 -11.73 4.60
CA SER A 365 -10.05 -12.93 3.91
C SER A 365 -9.74 -14.18 4.76
N ARG A 366 -10.33 -15.32 4.39
CA ARG A 366 -9.99 -16.63 4.97
C ARG A 366 -9.49 -17.58 3.88
N ASN A 367 -8.44 -18.34 4.19
CA ASN A 367 -7.91 -19.40 3.33
C ASN A 367 -7.24 -20.50 4.17
N ASP A 368 -6.85 -21.61 3.54
CA ASP A 368 -6.36 -22.82 4.23
C ASP A 368 -4.90 -22.74 4.73
N SER A 369 -4.17 -21.65 4.47
CA SER A 369 -2.78 -21.51 4.88
C SER A 369 -2.68 -21.10 6.35
N ALA A 370 -2.08 -21.94 7.18
CA ALA A 370 -1.94 -21.73 8.62
C ALA A 370 -0.85 -20.70 9.03
N GLU A 371 0.00 -20.27 8.08
CA GLU A 371 1.20 -19.49 8.36
C GLU A 371 1.50 -18.42 7.29
N MET A 372 2.02 -17.26 7.72
CA MET A 372 2.46 -16.14 6.87
C MET A 372 3.90 -15.73 7.23
N SER A 373 4.82 -15.72 6.26
CA SER A 373 6.24 -15.37 6.49
C SER A 373 6.62 -13.97 6.02
N PHE A 374 7.12 -13.16 6.96
CA PHE A 374 7.68 -11.83 6.73
C PHE A 374 9.20 -11.83 6.95
N THR A 375 9.84 -10.68 6.74
CA THR A 375 11.28 -10.49 7.00
C THR A 375 11.51 -9.09 7.52
N LEU A 376 12.18 -8.96 8.67
CA LEU A 376 12.40 -7.70 9.36
C LEU A 376 13.89 -7.52 9.67
N LYS A 377 14.51 -6.51 9.07
CA LYS A 377 15.95 -6.16 9.22
C LYS A 377 16.89 -7.37 9.03
N GLY A 378 16.58 -8.22 8.06
CA GLY A 378 17.30 -9.44 7.68
C GLY A 378 16.88 -10.71 8.43
N LYS A 379 15.91 -10.63 9.36
CA LYS A 379 15.43 -11.78 10.13
C LYS A 379 14.15 -12.34 9.51
N HIS A 380 14.17 -13.61 9.08
CA HIS A 380 12.98 -14.31 8.59
C HIS A 380 12.12 -14.80 9.77
N MET A 381 10.83 -14.51 9.72
CA MET A 381 9.88 -14.78 10.81
C MET A 381 8.52 -15.17 10.23
N THR A 382 7.83 -16.08 10.90
CA THR A 382 6.51 -16.60 10.50
C THR A 382 5.46 -16.31 11.56
N ILE A 383 4.26 -15.97 11.12
CA ILE A 383 3.07 -15.65 11.92
C ILE A 383 2.04 -16.77 11.75
N LYS A 384 1.45 -17.23 12.85
CA LYS A 384 0.25 -18.10 12.82
C LYS A 384 -0.99 -17.30 12.40
N THR A 385 -1.58 -17.66 11.27
CA THR A 385 -2.74 -16.97 10.67
C THR A 385 -4.07 -17.43 11.27
N PHE A 386 -4.13 -18.67 11.75
CA PHE A 386 -5.37 -19.40 12.05
C PHE A 386 -6.37 -19.40 10.87
N GLY A 387 -5.85 -19.32 9.63
CA GLY A 387 -6.62 -19.23 8.39
C GLY A 387 -7.11 -17.81 8.06
N LEU A 388 -6.81 -16.80 8.89
CA LEU A 388 -7.17 -15.40 8.65
C LEU A 388 -6.02 -14.66 7.97
N TYR A 389 -6.29 -13.97 6.87
CA TYR A 389 -5.34 -13.12 6.14
C TYR A 389 -5.83 -11.69 6.13
N ILE A 390 -4.95 -10.74 6.44
CA ILE A 390 -5.26 -9.31 6.38
C ILE A 390 -4.49 -8.61 5.26
N SER A 391 -5.11 -7.59 4.68
CA SER A 391 -4.49 -6.66 3.73
C SER A 391 -4.80 -5.22 4.13
N ILE A 392 -3.74 -4.46 4.38
CA ILE A 392 -3.80 -3.04 4.67
C ILE A 392 -4.01 -2.26 3.35
N ILE A 393 -4.97 -1.35 3.33
CA ILE A 393 -5.35 -0.49 2.20
C ILE A 393 -5.38 0.99 2.59
N ASP A 394 -5.57 1.83 1.58
CA ASP A 394 -5.63 3.29 1.57
C ASP A 394 -4.49 4.05 2.24
N PHE A 395 -3.70 4.72 1.41
CA PHE A 395 -2.51 5.44 1.85
C PHE A 395 -2.67 6.96 1.72
N THR A 396 -3.90 7.48 1.60
CA THR A 396 -4.19 8.90 1.36
C THR A 396 -3.57 9.85 2.39
N LEU A 397 -3.53 9.49 3.68
CA LEU A 397 -2.89 10.31 4.72
C LEU A 397 -1.46 9.85 5.08
N SER A 398 -0.95 8.78 4.44
CA SER A 398 0.30 8.12 4.85
C SER A 398 1.55 8.98 4.63
N ARG A 399 2.63 8.60 5.32
CA ARG A 399 3.96 9.21 5.17
C ARG A 399 5.02 8.15 4.91
N ILE A 400 5.90 8.40 3.94
CA ILE A 400 6.96 7.47 3.54
C ILE A 400 8.24 8.22 3.17
N ASN A 401 9.39 7.68 3.58
CA ASN A 401 10.72 8.15 3.19
C ASN A 401 11.29 7.18 2.13
N THR A 402 11.40 7.66 0.90
CA THR A 402 11.90 6.86 -0.25
C THR A 402 13.42 6.75 -0.29
N GLY A 403 14.13 7.48 0.57
CA GLY A 403 15.59 7.65 0.52
C GLY A 403 16.07 8.66 -0.52
N LYS A 404 15.16 9.21 -1.35
CA LYS A 404 15.36 10.42 -2.16
C LYS A 404 14.53 11.57 -1.59
N ASP A 405 13.23 11.32 -1.50
CA ASP A 405 12.20 12.29 -1.13
C ASP A 405 11.33 11.73 0.02
N ILE A 406 10.77 12.63 0.84
CA ILE A 406 9.72 12.29 1.82
C ILE A 406 8.38 12.66 1.19
N LEU A 407 7.47 11.69 1.10
CA LEU A 407 6.11 11.87 0.57
C LEU A 407 5.15 11.80 1.76
N PHE A 408 4.35 12.84 1.97
CA PHE A 408 3.45 12.95 3.12
C PHE A 408 2.36 14.03 2.90
N LEU A 409 1.13 13.76 3.36
CA LEU A 409 0.11 14.79 3.41
C LEU A 409 0.37 15.73 4.59
N ASP A 410 0.45 17.03 4.34
CA ASP A 410 0.45 18.03 5.42
C ASP A 410 -0.97 18.20 5.97
N LEU A 411 -1.30 17.36 6.96
CA LEU A 411 -2.60 17.42 7.64
C LEU A 411 -2.79 18.75 8.40
N SER A 412 -1.77 19.60 8.60
CA SER A 412 -1.99 20.94 9.17
C SER A 412 -2.85 21.84 8.26
N LEU A 413 -2.90 21.51 6.96
CA LEU A 413 -3.76 22.17 5.97
C LEU A 413 -5.24 21.79 6.12
N ASP A 414 -5.56 20.64 6.75
CA ASP A 414 -6.93 20.32 7.17
C ASP A 414 -7.17 20.47 8.68
N PRO A 415 -7.76 21.59 9.13
CA PRO A 415 -8.21 21.71 10.50
C PRO A 415 -9.52 20.96 10.79
N ASP A 416 -10.26 20.43 9.81
CA ASP A 416 -11.55 19.74 10.02
C ASP A 416 -11.37 18.27 10.45
N LEU A 417 -10.41 17.52 9.90
CA LEU A 417 -10.03 16.16 10.34
C LEU A 417 -9.86 16.04 11.87
N PHE A 418 -9.39 17.10 12.53
CA PHE A 418 -9.18 17.13 13.99
C PHE A 418 -10.40 17.61 14.81
N LYS A 419 -11.52 17.97 14.17
CA LYS A 419 -12.75 18.45 14.83
C LYS A 419 -13.80 17.36 15.04
N GLY A 420 -13.56 16.14 14.55
CA GLY A 420 -14.46 15.00 14.67
C GLY A 420 -14.88 14.66 16.12
N PRO A 421 -16.01 13.95 16.31
CA PRO A 421 -16.72 13.86 17.58
C PRO A 421 -15.88 13.52 18.82
N LYS A 422 -16.21 14.15 19.96
CA LYS A 422 -15.53 13.88 21.23
C LYS A 422 -15.90 12.49 21.75
N GLY A 423 -14.89 11.66 22.01
CA GLY A 423 -15.06 10.28 22.47
C GLY A 423 -15.13 9.23 21.36
N ASP A 424 -15.28 9.62 20.08
CA ASP A 424 -15.10 8.71 18.95
C ASP A 424 -13.64 8.24 18.85
N ARG A 425 -13.41 6.96 18.57
CA ARG A 425 -12.08 6.37 18.55
C ARG A 425 -11.23 6.88 17.40
N GLN A 426 -11.82 7.18 16.24
CA GLN A 426 -11.10 7.64 15.05
C GLN A 426 -10.65 9.09 15.23
N SER A 427 -11.59 9.97 15.59
CA SER A 427 -11.41 11.39 15.91
C SER A 427 -10.42 11.65 17.07
N GLU A 428 -10.48 10.83 18.14
CA GLU A 428 -9.49 10.91 19.23
C GLU A 428 -8.10 10.40 18.79
N THR A 429 -8.01 9.60 17.71
CA THR A 429 -6.73 9.08 17.18
C THR A 429 -6.03 10.13 16.31
N TYR A 430 -6.73 10.82 15.38
CA TYR A 430 -6.16 11.96 14.64
C TYR A 430 -5.62 13.03 15.61
N ARG A 431 -6.40 13.37 16.64
CA ARG A 431 -5.99 14.38 17.65
C ARG A 431 -4.74 13.96 18.44
N LYS A 432 -4.58 12.68 18.78
CA LYS A 432 -3.33 12.15 19.39
C LYS A 432 -2.15 12.12 18.44
N MET A 433 -2.38 11.88 17.14
CA MET A 433 -1.30 11.98 16.15
C MET A 433 -0.79 13.42 16.08
N LYS A 434 -1.69 14.42 16.01
CA LYS A 434 -1.33 15.85 16.00
C LYS A 434 -0.54 16.27 17.23
N GLU A 435 -0.88 15.72 18.40
CA GLU A 435 -0.10 15.88 19.64
C GLU A 435 1.29 15.22 19.54
N ALA A 436 1.37 13.99 19.02
CA ALA A 436 2.61 13.23 18.90
C ALA A 436 3.58 13.74 17.82
N THR A 437 3.08 14.34 16.73
CA THR A 437 3.88 15.00 15.68
C THR A 437 4.24 16.45 16.02
N GLY A 438 3.56 17.06 17.01
CA GLY A 438 3.66 18.50 17.25
C GLY A 438 3.18 19.34 16.06
N ASP A 439 2.23 18.80 15.28
CA ASP A 439 1.77 19.31 13.98
C ASP A 439 2.82 19.31 12.84
N CYS A 440 3.98 18.66 13.04
CA CYS A 440 5.00 18.49 12.00
C CYS A 440 4.77 17.18 11.22
N TRP A 441 4.10 17.25 10.07
CA TRP A 441 3.73 16.04 9.32
C TRP A 441 4.85 15.49 8.41
N GLU A 442 5.88 16.26 8.08
CA GLU A 442 7.04 15.78 7.31
C GLU A 442 7.91 14.78 8.10
N GLY A 443 8.05 15.03 9.41
CA GLY A 443 8.92 14.25 10.30
C GLY A 443 8.48 12.78 10.45
N SER A 444 9.40 11.94 10.89
CA SER A 444 9.10 10.53 11.18
C SER A 444 8.68 10.36 12.64
N PHE A 445 7.43 9.97 12.85
CA PHE A 445 6.83 9.73 14.15
C PHE A 445 6.17 8.34 14.21
N PRO A 446 6.92 7.22 14.25
CA PRO A 446 6.37 5.85 14.28
C PRO A 446 5.36 5.56 15.41
N ARG A 447 5.26 6.44 16.41
CA ARG A 447 4.21 6.43 17.42
C ARG A 447 2.80 6.53 16.82
N THR A 448 2.62 7.15 15.65
CA THR A 448 1.33 7.20 14.93
C THR A 448 0.82 5.80 14.57
N ASN A 449 1.69 4.89 14.11
CA ASN A 449 1.35 3.49 13.89
C ASN A 449 0.87 2.81 15.19
N VAL A 450 1.50 3.11 16.32
CA VAL A 450 1.11 2.56 17.64
C VAL A 450 -0.22 3.13 18.12
N LEU A 451 -0.52 4.40 17.82
CA LEU A 451 -1.83 5.01 18.09
C LEU A 451 -2.95 4.29 17.30
N TRP A 452 -2.68 3.85 16.07
CA TRP A 452 -3.63 3.03 15.32
C TRP A 452 -3.73 1.58 15.82
N LEU A 453 -2.64 0.97 16.29
CA LEU A 453 -2.72 -0.32 17.00
C LEU A 453 -3.57 -0.20 18.28
N LEU A 454 -3.47 0.92 19.01
CA LEU A 454 -4.33 1.22 20.16
C LEU A 454 -5.81 1.40 19.77
N TYR A 455 -6.09 2.01 18.62
CA TYR A 455 -7.44 2.10 18.03
C TYR A 455 -7.98 0.70 17.69
N LEU A 456 -7.22 -0.14 16.98
CA LEU A 456 -7.65 -1.50 16.61
C LEU A 456 -7.93 -2.38 17.84
N VAL A 457 -7.17 -2.23 18.93
CA VAL A 457 -7.46 -2.90 20.21
C VAL A 457 -8.73 -2.36 20.87
N ASP A 458 -9.05 -1.06 20.77
CA ASP A 458 -10.35 -0.52 21.22
C ASP A 458 -11.51 -1.03 20.36
N ILE A 459 -11.36 -1.09 19.03
CA ILE A 459 -12.35 -1.69 18.11
C ILE A 459 -12.64 -3.15 18.47
N LEU A 460 -11.59 -3.96 18.68
CA LEU A 460 -11.73 -5.34 19.10
C LEU A 460 -12.41 -5.48 20.47
N LEU A 461 -12.12 -4.58 21.42
CA LEU A 461 -12.75 -4.60 22.74
C LEU A 461 -14.21 -4.14 22.75
N LEU A 462 -14.55 -3.11 21.96
CA LEU A 462 -15.79 -2.32 22.11
C LEU A 462 -16.82 -2.55 20.99
N LYS A 463 -16.39 -2.76 19.74
CA LYS A 463 -17.27 -2.85 18.57
C LYS A 463 -17.43 -4.27 18.02
N LYS A 464 -16.40 -5.12 18.10
CA LYS A 464 -16.40 -6.48 17.51
C LYS A 464 -16.90 -7.58 18.44
N SER A 465 -17.77 -8.45 17.93
CA SER A 465 -18.37 -9.59 18.65
C SER A 465 -17.84 -10.94 18.15
N PHE A 466 -16.92 -11.54 18.92
CA PHE A 466 -16.31 -12.85 18.63
C PHE A 466 -16.24 -13.74 19.88
N VAL A 467 -16.00 -15.05 19.71
CA VAL A 467 -15.88 -15.99 20.84
C VAL A 467 -14.62 -15.69 21.64
N ARG A 468 -14.81 -15.11 22.83
CA ARG A 468 -13.73 -14.74 23.77
C ARG A 468 -14.14 -14.92 25.23
N SER A 469 -13.15 -15.09 26.10
CA SER A 469 -13.32 -15.21 27.55
C SER A 469 -12.96 -13.91 28.30
N SER A 470 -13.30 -13.84 29.58
CA SER A 470 -12.90 -12.72 30.44
C SER A 470 -11.41 -12.73 30.81
N ARG A 471 -10.63 -13.77 30.44
CA ARG A 471 -9.16 -13.69 30.41
C ARG A 471 -8.73 -12.85 29.21
N ASP A 472 -9.22 -13.20 28.03
CA ASP A 472 -8.87 -12.63 26.72
C ASP A 472 -9.12 -11.11 26.71
N GLU A 473 -10.25 -10.66 27.26
CA GLU A 473 -10.54 -9.22 27.40
C GLU A 473 -9.58 -8.50 28.35
N ARG A 474 -9.11 -9.15 29.42
CA ARG A 474 -8.07 -8.59 30.32
C ARG A 474 -6.71 -8.60 29.63
N GLU A 475 -6.46 -9.56 28.75
CA GLU A 475 -5.24 -9.69 27.97
C GLU A 475 -5.14 -8.58 26.92
N LEU A 476 -6.22 -8.32 26.16
CA LEU A 476 -6.35 -7.17 25.25
C LEU A 476 -6.21 -5.82 25.98
N ARG A 477 -6.86 -5.65 27.15
CA ARG A 477 -6.70 -4.42 27.97
C ARG A 477 -5.28 -4.24 28.49
N SER A 478 -4.57 -5.34 28.74
CA SER A 478 -3.17 -5.34 29.20
C SER A 478 -2.20 -5.06 28.05
N LEU A 479 -2.44 -5.61 26.85
CA LEU A 479 -1.77 -5.21 25.61
C LEU A 479 -1.96 -3.71 25.37
N LYS A 480 -3.21 -3.22 25.43
CA LYS A 480 -3.51 -1.79 25.25
C LYS A 480 -2.68 -0.90 26.18
N LYS A 481 -2.51 -1.30 27.45
CA LYS A 481 -1.67 -0.53 28.38
C LYS A 481 -0.19 -0.52 27.94
N ARG A 482 0.36 -1.65 27.50
CA ARG A 482 1.77 -1.75 27.07
C ARG A 482 2.03 -1.05 25.73
N LEU A 483 1.08 -1.12 24.79
CA LEU A 483 1.11 -0.33 23.56
C LEU A 483 1.20 1.18 23.85
N ASP A 484 0.59 1.66 24.93
CA ASP A 484 0.70 3.06 25.33
C ASP A 484 2.13 3.48 25.73
N GLU A 485 2.98 2.51 26.11
CA GLU A 485 4.37 2.70 26.51
C GLU A 485 5.38 2.56 25.32
N TYR A 486 4.96 2.10 24.13
CA TYR A 486 5.85 1.84 22.97
C TYR A 486 5.94 2.99 21.94
N SER A 487 7.12 3.18 21.35
CA SER A 487 7.40 4.27 20.39
C SER A 487 7.18 3.92 18.92
N SER A 488 7.08 2.63 18.58
CA SER A 488 6.99 2.13 17.19
C SER A 488 6.28 0.78 17.10
N ALA A 489 5.72 0.43 15.94
CA ALA A 489 5.17 -0.90 15.71
C ALA A 489 6.25 -1.99 15.81
N LYS A 490 7.51 -1.67 15.47
CA LYS A 490 8.67 -2.55 15.71
C LYS A 490 8.92 -2.86 17.19
N GLU A 491 8.59 -1.96 18.11
CA GLU A 491 8.61 -2.25 19.55
C GLU A 491 7.39 -3.05 19.99
N ALA A 492 6.20 -2.66 19.52
CA ALA A 492 4.96 -3.40 19.77
C ALA A 492 5.03 -4.87 19.32
N LEU A 493 5.70 -5.17 18.20
CA LEU A 493 5.92 -6.54 17.70
C LEU A 493 6.68 -7.44 18.71
N SER A 494 7.42 -6.84 19.65
CA SER A 494 8.18 -7.53 20.69
C SER A 494 7.37 -7.77 21.98
N ASP A 495 6.09 -7.40 22.01
CA ASP A 495 5.19 -7.60 23.16
C ASP A 495 4.92 -9.09 23.43
N ALA A 496 4.87 -9.47 24.71
CA ALA A 496 4.60 -10.84 25.17
C ALA A 496 3.28 -11.46 24.63
N PHE A 497 2.31 -10.62 24.25
CA PHE A 497 1.05 -11.02 23.60
C PHE A 497 1.28 -11.74 22.26
N PHE A 498 2.37 -11.40 21.56
CA PHE A 498 2.71 -11.91 20.23
C PHE A 498 3.68 -13.11 20.25
N THR A 499 4.34 -13.40 21.39
CA THR A 499 5.40 -14.42 21.48
C THR A 499 4.96 -15.83 21.08
N GLU A 500 3.71 -16.22 21.35
CA GLU A 500 3.18 -17.55 20.98
C GLU A 500 2.84 -17.68 19.48
N LEU A 501 2.74 -16.54 18.79
CA LEU A 501 2.27 -16.42 17.40
C LEU A 501 3.42 -16.32 16.40
N LEU A 502 4.58 -15.82 16.85
CA LEU A 502 5.81 -15.74 16.09
C LEU A 502 6.59 -17.05 16.17
N VAL A 503 7.04 -17.53 15.02
CA VAL A 503 8.05 -18.58 14.89
C VAL A 503 9.23 -17.98 14.13
N GLU A 504 10.39 -17.94 14.76
CA GLU A 504 11.61 -17.47 14.11
C GLU A 504 12.24 -18.62 13.33
N SER A 505 12.56 -18.39 12.05
CA SER A 505 13.24 -19.40 11.26
C SER A 505 14.72 -19.43 11.65
N GLU A 506 15.17 -20.49 12.32
CA GLU A 506 16.60 -20.74 12.45
C GLU A 506 17.19 -20.96 11.05
N VAL A 507 17.91 -19.95 10.54
CA VAL A 507 18.66 -20.07 9.29
C VAL A 507 19.81 -21.04 9.55
N GLY A 508 19.62 -22.29 9.14
CA GLY A 508 20.62 -23.33 9.24
C GLY A 508 21.88 -22.94 8.48
N ILE A 509 22.91 -22.52 9.22
CA ILE A 509 24.25 -22.34 8.67
C ILE A 509 24.84 -23.73 8.49
N GLU A 510 24.61 -24.33 7.32
CA GLU A 510 25.45 -25.41 6.83
C GLU A 510 26.91 -24.88 6.75
N LYS A 511 27.85 -25.67 7.27
CA LYS A 511 29.25 -25.29 7.51
C LYS A 511 30.22 -26.05 6.61
#